data_AF-A0A0G2I9X4-F1
#
_entry.id   AF-A0A0G2I9X4-F1
#
_cell.length_a   1.000
_cell.length_b   1.000
_cell.length_c   1.000
_cell.angle_alpha   90.00
_cell.angle_beta   90.00
_cell.angle_gamma   90.00
#
_symmetry.space_group_name_H-M   'P 1'
#
loop_
_entity.id
_entity.type
_entity.pdbx_description
1 polymer ?
#
loop_
_entity_poly.entity_id
_entity_poly.type
_entity_poly.pdbx_seq_one_letter_code
_entity_poly.pdbx_strand_id
1 'polypeptide(L)'
;MNTPASSSRMKQCTLCKKTIRSKDYSDHIKYQCLEKSSAITCENCNRMVSQNHDCVRGGRQRCPVCQKLKDAKHMKRHIRSCQHKRSTSQITPVVPDENNRDDLSESSALHKKIFDLQNDGKFPTCKLDNLNLLVSDTGKVNWKRPALLSPCDVWVKQFPPLKIFNAVRLATQTLSSDCVYLAGEPVKEEDRDWNISNAFYQAGIPLSSSDLSPKSSLMNISISEQFHQLQPCNALKDQLRIMNDNNLELLANFAPAGNFVDIHIDQNRHGLSQSIGHSERIWLLYPPTDDNLEAFAQFSGEFGRLTKVSSKLTDGYVACVDSSSVIYIPPGWLHATFTTISGSLVGVNFVSLESLEIMARSVGIHLPYLYRISQSVLEDFDEYSKAILHFLDNEHEAEIITAVLKSWILFLQNLSKNALHNKSFQSAMLTFLDGLEKGLSWKKAYCCSSTYKNVLTHVKCKHWVKLH
;
A
#
# COMPACT_ATOMS: atom_id res chain seq x y z
N MET A 1 -52.99 21.53 13.79
CA MET A 1 -52.44 20.59 12.79
C MET A 1 -51.78 19.45 13.53
N ASN A 2 -52.43 18.27 13.59
CA ASN A 2 -51.84 17.08 14.21
C ASN A 2 -51.00 16.34 13.16
N THR A 3 -49.68 16.33 13.33
CA THR A 3 -48.79 15.47 12.55
C THR A 3 -49.05 14.01 12.90
N PRO A 4 -49.16 13.10 11.91
CA PRO A 4 -49.43 11.70 12.18
C PRO A 4 -48.23 11.07 12.90
N ALA A 5 -48.49 10.40 14.02
CA ALA A 5 -47.49 9.68 14.80
C ALA A 5 -46.77 8.66 13.91
N SER A 6 -45.46 8.82 13.73
CA SER A 6 -44.66 7.90 12.91
C SER A 6 -44.68 6.50 13.53
N SER A 7 -45.30 5.53 12.86
CA SER A 7 -45.25 4.14 13.30
C SER A 7 -43.79 3.66 13.30
N SER A 8 -43.21 3.42 14.47
CA SER A 8 -41.84 2.95 14.58
C SER A 8 -41.71 1.55 13.95
N ARG A 9 -40.90 1.42 12.88
CA ARG A 9 -40.63 0.13 12.24
C ARG A 9 -40.00 -0.83 13.26
N MET A 10 -40.60 -2.01 13.40
CA MET A 10 -40.11 -3.09 14.24
C MET A 10 -39.22 -4.04 13.41
N LYS A 11 -38.16 -4.59 14.01
CA LYS A 11 -37.24 -5.57 13.42
C LYS A 11 -37.12 -6.78 14.33
N GLN A 12 -37.12 -7.98 13.76
CA GLN A 12 -36.90 -9.20 14.53
C GLN A 12 -35.40 -9.47 14.69
N CYS A 13 -34.93 -9.65 15.92
CA CYS A 13 -33.56 -10.03 16.22
C CYS A 13 -33.24 -11.40 15.58
N THR A 14 -32.17 -11.46 14.80
CA THR A 14 -31.78 -12.70 14.10
C THR A 14 -31.34 -13.80 15.06
N LEU A 15 -30.82 -13.43 16.23
CA LEU A 15 -30.29 -14.33 17.27
C LEU A 15 -31.38 -14.84 18.20
N CYS A 16 -32.06 -13.96 18.94
CA CYS A 16 -33.05 -14.34 19.97
C CYS A 16 -34.52 -14.26 19.53
N LYS A 17 -34.78 -13.91 18.26
CA LYS A 17 -36.14 -13.78 17.66
C LYS A 17 -37.07 -12.74 18.31
N LYS A 18 -36.60 -11.96 19.28
CA LYS A 18 -37.35 -10.84 19.87
C LYS A 18 -37.58 -9.73 18.84
N THR A 19 -38.76 -9.13 18.87
CA THR A 19 -39.08 -7.98 18.02
C THR A 19 -38.65 -6.69 18.72
N ILE A 20 -37.69 -5.99 18.13
CA ILE A 20 -37.04 -4.79 18.65
C ILE A 20 -37.37 -3.60 17.76
N ARG A 21 -37.53 -2.40 18.33
CA ARG A 21 -37.68 -1.18 17.52
C ARG A 21 -36.41 -1.00 16.69
N SER A 22 -36.56 -0.55 15.44
CA SER A 22 -35.42 -0.44 14.50
C SER A 22 -34.23 0.36 15.05
N LYS A 23 -34.51 1.41 15.84
CA LYS A 23 -33.49 2.26 16.48
C LYS A 23 -32.72 1.56 17.60
N ASP A 24 -33.36 0.63 18.30
CA ASP A 24 -32.79 -0.06 19.48
C ASP A 24 -32.12 -1.39 19.08
N TYR A 25 -32.15 -1.75 17.78
CA TYR A 25 -31.66 -3.03 17.29
C TYR A 25 -30.15 -3.22 17.50
N SER A 26 -29.35 -2.17 17.31
CA SER A 26 -27.90 -2.22 17.47
C SER A 26 -27.52 -2.48 18.93
N ASP A 27 -28.11 -1.73 19.85
CA ASP A 27 -27.87 -1.87 21.29
C ASP A 27 -28.35 -3.23 21.81
N HIS A 28 -29.48 -3.71 21.27
CA HIS A 28 -29.95 -5.05 21.57
C HIS A 28 -28.92 -6.12 21.20
N ILE A 29 -28.39 -6.12 19.98
CA ILE A 29 -27.36 -7.09 19.55
C ILE A 29 -26.08 -6.94 20.36
N LYS A 30 -25.69 -5.71 20.71
CA LYS A 30 -24.42 -5.45 21.38
C LYS A 30 -24.45 -5.83 22.86
N TYR A 31 -25.56 -5.55 23.56
CA TYR A 31 -25.60 -5.58 25.02
C TYR A 31 -26.73 -6.41 25.63
N GLN A 32 -27.83 -6.67 24.92
CA GLN A 32 -29.05 -7.22 25.53
C GLN A 32 -29.47 -8.59 24.97
N CYS A 33 -28.84 -9.06 23.90
CA CYS A 33 -29.16 -10.35 23.31
C CYS A 33 -28.47 -11.47 24.10
N LEU A 34 -29.25 -12.19 24.91
CA LEU A 34 -28.77 -13.34 25.71
C LEU A 34 -28.16 -14.46 24.85
N GLU A 35 -28.63 -14.60 23.61
CA GLU A 35 -28.12 -15.57 22.62
C GLU A 35 -26.85 -15.11 21.90
N LYS A 36 -26.21 -14.02 22.33
CA LYS A 36 -24.98 -13.52 21.70
C LYS A 36 -23.78 -14.41 22.02
N SER A 37 -23.72 -14.97 23.22
CA SER A 37 -22.62 -15.86 23.65
C SER A 37 -22.60 -17.19 22.88
N SER A 38 -23.74 -17.60 22.34
CA SER A 38 -23.91 -18.79 21.49
C SER A 38 -23.88 -18.48 20.00
N ALA A 39 -23.70 -17.22 19.60
CA ALA A 39 -23.68 -16.81 18.20
C ALA A 39 -22.33 -17.12 17.54
N ILE A 40 -22.37 -17.55 16.27
CA ILE A 40 -21.20 -17.78 15.43
C ILE A 40 -21.27 -16.87 14.20
N THR A 41 -20.11 -16.51 13.65
CA THR A 41 -20.05 -15.84 12.34
C THR A 41 -20.21 -16.89 11.25
N CYS A 42 -21.30 -16.83 10.48
CA CYS A 42 -21.52 -17.78 9.41
C CYS A 42 -20.68 -17.44 8.18
N GLU A 43 -19.73 -18.30 7.82
CA GLU A 43 -18.82 -18.14 6.67
C GLU A 43 -19.56 -17.94 5.34
N ASN A 44 -20.76 -18.53 5.20
CA ASN A 44 -21.55 -18.42 3.98
C ASN A 44 -22.17 -17.03 3.77
N CYS A 45 -22.69 -16.38 4.82
CA CYS A 45 -23.39 -15.09 4.70
C CYS A 45 -22.70 -13.91 5.39
N ASN A 46 -21.59 -14.17 6.10
CA ASN A 46 -20.80 -13.22 6.88
C ASN A 46 -21.61 -12.41 7.91
N ARG A 47 -22.57 -13.07 8.58
CA ARG A 47 -23.39 -12.48 9.64
C ARG A 47 -23.21 -13.26 10.94
N MET A 48 -23.28 -12.58 12.08
CA MET A 48 -23.47 -13.24 13.38
C MET A 48 -24.87 -13.86 13.43
N VAL A 49 -24.91 -15.18 13.63
CA VAL A 49 -26.13 -15.97 13.61
C VAL A 49 -26.10 -17.02 14.71
N SER A 50 -27.27 -17.54 15.10
CA SER A 50 -27.34 -18.69 16.00
C SER A 50 -26.70 -19.93 15.36
N GLN A 51 -26.20 -20.89 16.16
CA GLN A 51 -25.71 -22.19 15.68
C GLN A 51 -26.72 -22.95 14.79
N ASN A 52 -28.03 -22.70 14.97
CA ASN A 52 -29.09 -23.31 14.19
C ASN A 52 -29.44 -22.58 12.87
N HIS A 53 -28.62 -21.65 12.41
CA HIS A 53 -28.88 -20.86 11.21
C HIS A 53 -28.82 -21.71 9.93
N ASP A 54 -29.73 -21.48 8.99
CA ASP A 54 -29.87 -22.29 7.78
C ASP A 54 -28.60 -22.39 6.95
N CYS A 55 -27.75 -21.35 6.93
CA CYS A 55 -26.48 -21.39 6.20
C CYS A 55 -25.42 -22.28 6.88
N VAL A 56 -25.52 -22.47 8.20
CA VAL A 56 -24.64 -23.36 8.98
C VAL A 56 -25.08 -24.81 8.81
N ARG A 57 -26.40 -25.05 8.74
CA ARG A 57 -27.00 -26.37 8.47
C ARG A 57 -26.96 -26.78 7.00
N GLY A 58 -26.23 -26.06 6.14
CA GLY A 58 -26.13 -26.34 4.71
C GLY A 58 -27.41 -26.08 3.89
N GLY A 59 -28.43 -25.43 4.48
CA GLY A 59 -29.67 -25.06 3.81
C GLY A 59 -29.51 -23.96 2.75
N ARG A 60 -28.47 -23.13 2.84
CA ARG A 60 -28.08 -22.13 1.83
C ARG A 60 -26.58 -22.17 1.57
N GLN A 61 -26.19 -22.07 0.31
CA GLN A 61 -24.80 -22.14 -0.16
C GLN A 61 -24.55 -21.04 -1.21
N ARG A 62 -23.29 -20.66 -1.44
CA ARG A 62 -22.93 -19.75 -2.53
C ARG A 62 -22.88 -20.50 -3.85
N CYS A 63 -23.44 -19.89 -4.90
CA CYS A 63 -23.35 -20.45 -6.24
C CYS A 63 -21.89 -20.40 -6.74
N PRO A 64 -21.29 -21.51 -7.20
CA PRO A 64 -19.91 -21.50 -7.68
C PRO A 64 -19.71 -20.66 -8.96
N VAL A 65 -20.80 -20.32 -9.66
CA VAL A 65 -20.75 -19.56 -10.91
C VAL A 65 -20.87 -18.05 -10.68
N CYS A 66 -21.77 -17.61 -9.79
CA CYS A 66 -22.05 -16.17 -9.59
C CYS A 66 -21.87 -15.67 -8.15
N GLN A 67 -21.42 -16.53 -7.22
CA GLN A 67 -21.17 -16.24 -5.81
C GLN A 67 -22.39 -15.77 -4.97
N LYS A 68 -23.58 -15.70 -5.57
CA LYS A 68 -24.83 -15.36 -4.86
C LYS A 68 -25.26 -16.49 -3.94
N LEU A 69 -25.70 -16.14 -2.73
CA LEU A 69 -26.22 -17.08 -1.75
C LEU A 69 -27.62 -17.57 -2.16
N LYS A 70 -27.79 -18.88 -2.28
CA LYS A 70 -29.04 -19.52 -2.70
C LYS A 70 -29.35 -20.73 -1.83
N ASP A 71 -30.62 -21.11 -1.78
CA ASP A 71 -31.02 -22.30 -1.04
C ASP A 71 -30.43 -23.54 -1.72
N ALA A 72 -29.83 -24.44 -0.93
CA ALA A 72 -29.14 -25.62 -1.44
C ALA A 72 -30.07 -26.50 -2.29
N LYS A 73 -31.36 -26.59 -1.90
CA LYS A 73 -32.41 -27.29 -2.66
C LYS A 73 -32.63 -26.72 -4.07
N HIS A 74 -32.33 -25.43 -4.29
CA HIS A 74 -32.48 -24.75 -5.58
C HIS A 74 -31.15 -24.55 -6.33
N MET A 75 -30.01 -24.97 -5.75
CA MET A 75 -28.67 -24.68 -6.28
C MET A 75 -28.47 -25.27 -7.68
N LYS A 76 -28.87 -26.52 -7.93
CA LYS A 76 -28.77 -27.14 -9.27
C LYS A 76 -29.58 -26.40 -10.34
N ARG A 77 -30.75 -25.86 -10.01
CA ARG A 77 -31.57 -25.09 -10.96
C ARG A 77 -30.93 -23.72 -11.22
N HIS A 78 -30.43 -23.09 -10.17
CA HIS A 78 -29.75 -21.81 -10.26
C HIS A 78 -28.44 -21.90 -11.06
N ILE A 79 -27.59 -22.91 -10.81
CA ILE A 79 -26.34 -23.13 -11.58
C ILE A 79 -26.64 -23.27 -13.07
N ARG A 80 -27.65 -24.08 -13.44
CA ARG A 80 -28.08 -24.23 -14.85
C ARG A 80 -28.51 -22.91 -15.47
N SER A 81 -29.31 -22.11 -14.76
CA SER A 81 -29.71 -20.78 -15.22
C SER A 81 -28.53 -19.81 -15.33
N CYS A 82 -27.59 -19.84 -14.38
CA CYS A 82 -26.38 -19.02 -14.40
C CYS A 82 -25.44 -19.38 -15.54
N GLN A 83 -25.22 -20.67 -15.78
CA GLN A 83 -24.40 -21.16 -16.89
C GLN A 83 -25.04 -20.80 -18.23
N HIS A 84 -26.35 -21.00 -18.37
CA HIS A 84 -27.07 -20.66 -19.60
C HIS A 84 -26.97 -19.17 -19.92
N LYS A 85 -27.19 -18.29 -18.93
CA LYS A 85 -26.99 -16.84 -19.11
C LYS A 85 -25.57 -16.48 -19.54
N ARG A 86 -24.55 -17.19 -19.05
CA ARG A 86 -23.14 -16.93 -19.41
C ARG A 86 -22.82 -17.38 -20.84
N SER A 87 -23.46 -18.44 -21.32
CA SER A 87 -23.29 -18.96 -22.68
C SER A 87 -24.04 -18.13 -23.73
N THR A 88 -25.21 -17.58 -23.40
CA THR A 88 -25.94 -16.67 -24.32
C THR A 88 -25.37 -15.25 -24.38
N SER A 89 -24.55 -14.85 -23.41
CA SER A 89 -23.84 -13.56 -23.43
C SER A 89 -22.62 -13.49 -24.36
N GLN A 90 -22.27 -14.56 -25.11
CA GLN A 90 -21.08 -14.59 -25.96
C GLN A 90 -21.32 -14.33 -27.47
N ILE A 91 -22.56 -14.11 -27.94
CA ILE A 91 -22.84 -13.94 -29.39
C ILE A 91 -23.79 -12.76 -29.70
N THR A 92 -23.63 -11.64 -29.00
CA THR A 92 -24.25 -10.36 -29.42
C THR A 92 -23.16 -9.30 -29.58
N PRO A 93 -23.22 -8.43 -30.60
CA PRO A 93 -22.32 -7.27 -30.70
C PRO A 93 -22.40 -6.51 -29.38
N VAL A 94 -21.23 -6.26 -28.78
CA VAL A 94 -21.09 -5.61 -27.49
C VAL A 94 -21.71 -4.21 -27.57
N VAL A 95 -22.93 -4.08 -27.08
CA VAL A 95 -23.39 -2.80 -26.52
C VAL A 95 -22.52 -2.59 -25.28
N PRO A 96 -21.81 -1.45 -25.15
CA PRO A 96 -20.94 -1.21 -24.00
C PRO A 96 -21.72 -1.41 -22.71
N ASP A 97 -21.21 -2.28 -21.85
CA ASP A 97 -21.72 -2.52 -20.50
C ASP A 97 -21.88 -1.16 -19.80
N GLU A 98 -23.04 -0.89 -19.19
CA GLU A 98 -23.32 0.42 -18.58
C GLU A 98 -22.27 0.81 -17.52
N ASN A 99 -21.63 -0.20 -16.89
CA ASN A 99 -20.52 0.02 -15.95
C ASN A 99 -19.27 0.65 -16.58
N ASN A 100 -18.99 0.42 -17.88
CA ASN A 100 -17.84 1.03 -18.55
C ASN A 100 -18.07 2.52 -18.87
N ARG A 101 -19.32 3.00 -18.88
CA ARG A 101 -19.59 4.43 -19.15
C ARG A 101 -19.26 5.30 -17.95
N ASP A 102 -19.53 4.81 -16.74
CA ASP A 102 -19.27 5.56 -15.51
C ASP A 102 -17.75 5.69 -15.27
N ASP A 103 -16.98 4.63 -15.49
CA ASP A 103 -15.51 4.65 -15.35
C ASP A 103 -14.83 5.63 -16.31
N LEU A 104 -15.30 5.70 -17.57
CA LEU A 104 -14.78 6.66 -18.56
C LEU A 104 -15.10 8.12 -18.16
N SER A 105 -16.26 8.34 -17.54
CA SER A 105 -16.65 9.66 -17.04
C SER A 105 -15.79 10.08 -15.85
N GLU A 106 -15.53 9.18 -14.89
CA GLU A 106 -14.69 9.45 -13.74
C GLU A 106 -13.23 9.69 -14.12
N SER A 107 -12.67 8.86 -15.01
CA SER A 107 -11.33 9.04 -15.53
C SER A 107 -11.17 10.38 -16.25
N SER A 108 -12.13 10.74 -17.10
CA SER A 108 -12.13 12.03 -17.80
C SER A 108 -12.21 13.21 -16.83
N ALA A 109 -13.04 13.12 -15.79
CA ALA A 109 -13.16 14.16 -14.77
C ALA A 109 -11.86 14.34 -13.96
N LEU A 110 -11.20 13.24 -13.58
CA LEU A 110 -9.94 13.29 -12.83
C LEU A 110 -8.79 13.81 -13.70
N HIS A 111 -8.70 13.38 -14.96
CA HIS A 111 -7.72 13.91 -15.91
C HIS A 111 -7.93 15.41 -16.13
N LYS A 112 -9.18 15.85 -16.29
CA LYS A 112 -9.52 17.27 -16.40
C LYS A 112 -9.11 18.05 -15.15
N LYS A 113 -9.38 17.52 -13.95
CA LYS A 113 -8.95 18.13 -12.68
C LYS A 113 -7.43 18.30 -12.62
N ILE A 114 -6.67 17.27 -13.00
CA ILE A 114 -5.20 17.34 -13.02
C ILE A 114 -4.70 18.34 -14.06
N PHE A 115 -5.27 18.33 -15.26
CA PHE A 115 -4.95 19.28 -16.33
C PHE A 115 -5.21 20.72 -15.91
N ASP A 116 -6.36 20.98 -15.28
CA ASP A 116 -6.71 22.31 -14.75
C ASP A 116 -5.69 22.75 -13.67
N LEU A 117 -5.26 21.83 -12.78
CA LEU A 117 -4.21 22.10 -11.79
C LEU A 117 -2.82 22.37 -12.42
N GLN A 118 -2.50 21.73 -13.55
CA GLN A 118 -1.25 21.96 -14.28
C GLN A 118 -1.23 23.32 -14.97
N ASN A 119 -2.34 23.71 -15.61
CA ASN A 119 -2.48 25.02 -16.25
C ASN A 119 -2.40 26.17 -15.25
N ASP A 120 -2.93 25.95 -14.04
CA ASP A 120 -2.83 26.88 -12.93
C ASP A 120 -1.42 26.94 -12.29
N GLY A 121 -0.48 26.09 -12.73
CA GLY A 121 0.86 25.99 -12.14
C GLY A 121 0.89 25.39 -10.73
N LYS A 122 -0.21 24.75 -10.29
CA LYS A 122 -0.36 24.14 -8.96
C LYS A 122 0.13 22.70 -8.91
N PHE A 123 0.18 22.02 -10.05
CA PHE A 123 0.66 20.66 -10.19
C PHE A 123 1.71 20.58 -11.29
N PRO A 124 2.81 19.82 -11.12
CA PRO A 124 3.80 19.69 -12.18
C PRO A 124 3.21 19.13 -13.46
N THR A 125 3.64 19.68 -14.60
CA THR A 125 3.30 19.16 -15.92
C THR A 125 3.75 17.71 -16.03
N CYS A 126 2.82 16.83 -16.38
CA CYS A 126 3.07 15.43 -16.61
C CYS A 126 2.11 14.89 -17.66
N LYS A 127 2.54 13.82 -18.33
CA LYS A 127 1.73 13.11 -19.31
C LYS A 127 0.59 12.35 -18.60
N LEU A 128 -0.63 12.46 -19.10
CA LEU A 128 -1.84 11.85 -18.50
C LEU A 128 -2.46 10.74 -19.35
N ASP A 129 -2.19 10.72 -20.66
CA ASP A 129 -2.72 9.72 -21.60
C ASP A 129 -2.14 8.31 -21.40
N ASN A 130 -1.11 8.18 -20.57
CA ASN A 130 -0.53 6.91 -20.12
C ASN A 130 -1.06 6.43 -18.76
N LEU A 131 -2.05 7.11 -18.19
CA LEU A 131 -2.65 6.79 -16.89
C LEU A 131 -4.07 6.24 -17.05
N ASN A 132 -4.32 5.12 -16.40
CA ASN A 132 -5.66 4.54 -16.27
C ASN A 132 -6.24 4.87 -14.89
N LEU A 133 -7.57 4.99 -14.77
CA LEU A 133 -8.18 5.16 -13.45
C LEU A 133 -7.96 3.91 -12.60
N LEU A 134 -7.44 4.09 -11.38
CA LEU A 134 -7.40 3.02 -10.38
C LEU A 134 -8.78 2.92 -9.71
N VAL A 135 -9.54 1.90 -10.10
CA VAL A 135 -10.85 1.60 -9.50
C VAL A 135 -10.71 0.67 -8.30
N SER A 136 -11.62 0.79 -7.33
CA SER A 136 -11.63 -0.07 -6.15
C SER A 136 -11.90 -1.53 -6.52
N ASP A 137 -10.96 -2.42 -6.17
CA ASP A 137 -11.08 -3.84 -6.41
C ASP A 137 -12.22 -4.44 -5.56
N THR A 138 -13.30 -4.86 -6.19
CA THR A 138 -14.38 -5.62 -5.51
C THR A 138 -14.06 -7.12 -5.38
N GLY A 139 -12.91 -7.54 -5.89
CA GLY A 139 -12.48 -8.93 -5.99
C GLY A 139 -11.32 -9.31 -5.06
N LYS A 140 -10.67 -10.43 -5.38
CA LYS A 140 -9.43 -10.85 -4.70
C LYS A 140 -8.31 -9.87 -5.07
N VAL A 141 -7.81 -9.13 -4.10
CA VAL A 141 -6.71 -8.16 -4.26
C VAL A 141 -5.49 -8.85 -4.89
N ASN A 142 -4.95 -8.24 -5.94
CA ASN A 142 -3.69 -8.66 -6.55
C ASN A 142 -2.54 -7.84 -5.97
N TRP A 143 -1.79 -8.41 -5.03
CA TRP A 143 -0.66 -7.74 -4.36
C TRP A 143 0.53 -7.37 -5.26
N LYS A 144 0.46 -7.66 -6.57
CA LYS A 144 1.43 -7.18 -7.56
C LYS A 144 1.04 -5.84 -8.20
N ARG A 145 -0.13 -5.31 -7.90
CA ARG A 145 -0.66 -4.05 -8.42
C ARG A 145 -1.19 -3.15 -7.29
N PRO A 146 -1.23 -1.82 -7.49
CA PRO A 146 -1.88 -0.93 -6.55
C PRO A 146 -3.35 -1.31 -6.41
N ALA A 147 -3.88 -1.04 -5.22
CA ALA A 147 -5.28 -1.28 -4.93
C ALA A 147 -5.80 -0.21 -3.97
N LEU A 148 -7.08 0.15 -4.13
CA LEU A 148 -7.83 0.92 -3.14
C LEU A 148 -8.58 -0.07 -2.25
N LEU A 149 -8.27 -0.02 -0.96
CA LEU A 149 -8.79 -0.95 0.03
C LEU A 149 -9.67 -0.19 1.03
N SER A 150 -10.69 -0.87 1.56
CA SER A 150 -11.45 -0.33 2.68
C SER A 150 -10.55 -0.21 3.92
N PRO A 151 -10.56 0.91 4.65
CA PRO A 151 -9.82 1.06 5.90
C PRO A 151 -10.11 -0.03 6.93
N CYS A 152 -11.34 -0.56 6.95
CA CYS A 152 -11.73 -1.65 7.84
C CYS A 152 -11.12 -3.01 7.45
N ASP A 153 -10.72 -3.16 6.19
CA ASP A 153 -10.10 -4.38 5.69
C ASP A 153 -8.58 -4.36 5.88
N VAL A 154 -7.97 -3.18 6.12
CA VAL A 154 -6.53 -3.03 6.31
C VAL A 154 -6.18 -2.85 7.78
N TRP A 155 -6.85 -1.92 8.46
CA TRP A 155 -6.50 -1.53 9.82
C TRP A 155 -7.41 -2.21 10.84
N VAL A 156 -6.79 -2.83 11.86
CA VAL A 156 -7.53 -3.39 13.01
C VAL A 156 -8.35 -2.31 13.73
N LYS A 157 -7.90 -1.06 13.69
CA LYS A 157 -8.55 0.08 14.33
C LYS A 157 -8.38 1.36 13.51
N GLN A 158 -9.47 2.11 13.35
CA GLN A 158 -9.46 3.41 12.67
C GLN A 158 -8.81 4.50 13.53
N PHE A 159 -8.31 5.52 12.84
CA PHE A 159 -7.61 6.66 13.43
C PHE A 159 -8.55 7.85 13.65
N PRO A 160 -8.83 8.28 14.89
CA PRO A 160 -9.44 9.58 15.10
C PRO A 160 -8.46 10.67 14.64
N PRO A 161 -8.86 11.62 13.78
CA PRO A 161 -7.97 12.68 13.29
C PRO A 161 -7.25 13.43 14.41
N LEU A 162 -7.96 13.72 15.51
CA LEU A 162 -7.38 14.39 16.68
C LEU A 162 -6.28 13.56 17.37
N LYS A 163 -6.33 12.23 17.31
CA LYS A 163 -5.25 11.39 17.87
C LYS A 163 -4.00 11.47 17.02
N ILE A 164 -4.13 11.42 15.69
CA ILE A 164 -3.00 11.59 14.77
C ILE A 164 -2.38 12.97 14.95
N PHE A 165 -3.20 14.02 15.02
CA PHE A 165 -2.76 15.38 15.29
C PHE A 165 -1.94 15.48 16.59
N ASN A 166 -2.47 14.94 17.70
CA ASN A 166 -1.77 14.96 18.97
C ASN A 166 -0.48 14.14 18.95
N ALA A 167 -0.47 13.00 18.24
CA ALA A 167 0.71 12.15 18.11
C ALA A 167 1.84 12.88 17.39
N VAL A 168 1.53 13.48 16.23
CA VAL A 168 2.49 14.27 15.47
C VAL A 168 2.98 15.46 16.27
N ARG A 169 2.09 16.17 16.98
CA ARG A 169 2.47 17.28 17.86
C ARG A 169 3.44 16.86 18.97
N LEU A 170 3.24 15.69 19.58
CA LEU A 170 4.17 15.18 20.58
C LEU A 170 5.51 14.79 19.94
N ALA A 171 5.47 14.08 18.80
CA ALA A 171 6.67 13.70 18.07
C ALA A 171 7.51 14.92 17.65
N THR A 172 6.86 16.05 17.28
CA THR A 172 7.57 17.29 16.88
C THR A 172 8.50 17.88 17.94
N GLN A 173 8.30 17.55 19.21
CA GLN A 173 9.14 18.00 20.33
C GLN A 173 10.54 17.38 20.30
N THR A 174 10.70 16.23 19.64
CA THR A 174 11.97 15.50 19.55
C THR A 174 12.45 15.32 18.12
N LEU A 175 11.80 15.96 17.14
CA LEU A 175 12.16 15.83 15.73
C LEU A 175 13.56 16.40 15.44
N SER A 176 14.18 15.86 14.41
CA SER A 176 15.26 16.48 13.65
C SER A 176 14.69 17.48 12.64
N SER A 177 15.53 18.42 12.16
CA SER A 177 15.13 19.47 11.20
C SER A 177 14.76 18.94 9.81
N ASP A 178 15.22 17.74 9.46
CA ASP A 178 15.00 17.07 8.17
C ASP A 178 13.54 16.67 7.92
N CYS A 179 12.67 16.74 8.91
CA CYS A 179 11.25 16.44 8.77
C CYS A 179 10.36 17.66 8.49
N VAL A 180 10.92 18.88 8.48
CA VAL A 180 10.16 20.13 8.32
C VAL A 180 10.51 20.77 6.97
N TYR A 181 9.49 21.03 6.16
CA TYR A 181 9.66 21.52 4.80
C TYR A 181 8.90 22.82 4.56
N LEU A 182 9.48 23.69 3.74
CA LEU A 182 8.87 24.92 3.22
C LEU A 182 8.96 24.92 1.70
N ALA A 183 7.82 24.92 1.03
CA ALA A 183 7.73 24.84 -0.43
C ALA A 183 8.47 23.63 -1.02
N GLY A 184 8.48 22.51 -0.30
CA GLY A 184 9.15 21.27 -0.72
C GLY A 184 10.64 21.17 -0.35
N GLU A 185 11.23 22.22 0.21
CA GLU A 185 12.64 22.23 0.63
C GLU A 185 12.78 22.10 2.15
N PRO A 186 13.80 21.39 2.67
CA PRO A 186 14.07 21.32 4.09
C PRO A 186 14.30 22.72 4.71
N VAL A 187 13.72 22.94 5.89
CA VAL A 187 13.80 24.21 6.60
C VAL A 187 15.09 24.27 7.44
N LYS A 188 15.68 25.46 7.55
CA LYS A 188 16.82 25.69 8.47
C LYS A 188 16.38 25.58 9.92
N GLU A 189 17.27 25.15 10.81
CA GLU A 189 16.95 24.98 12.24
C GLU A 189 16.35 26.25 12.88
N GLU A 190 16.83 27.44 12.50
CA GLU A 190 16.35 28.73 13.01
C GLU A 190 14.88 29.05 12.67
N ASP A 191 14.37 28.50 11.57
CA ASP A 191 12.99 28.71 11.10
C ASP A 191 12.05 27.55 11.46
N ARG A 192 12.56 26.55 12.20
CA ARG A 192 11.90 25.27 12.42
C ARG A 192 10.57 25.41 13.17
N ASP A 193 10.57 26.04 14.35
CA ASP A 193 9.38 26.11 15.22
C ASP A 193 8.23 26.90 14.58
N TRP A 194 8.59 27.94 13.83
CA TRP A 194 7.65 28.72 13.03
C TRP A 194 6.99 27.84 11.94
N ASN A 195 7.79 27.06 11.22
CA ASN A 195 7.28 26.19 10.16
C ASN A 195 6.51 24.98 10.70
N ILE A 196 6.85 24.44 11.88
CA ILE A 196 6.03 23.43 12.57
C ILE A 196 4.65 24.01 12.87
N SER A 197 4.60 25.22 13.44
CA SER A 197 3.34 25.90 13.78
C SER A 197 2.49 26.16 12.53
N ASN A 198 3.12 26.63 11.45
CA ASN A 198 2.43 26.84 10.16
C ASN A 198 1.95 25.53 9.54
N ALA A 199 2.72 24.46 9.60
CA ALA A 199 2.31 23.18 9.05
C ALA A 199 1.05 22.66 9.77
N PHE A 200 0.97 22.77 11.11
CA PHE A 200 -0.25 22.42 11.84
C PHE A 200 -1.43 23.32 11.49
N TYR A 201 -1.22 24.62 11.33
CA TYR A 201 -2.27 25.56 10.94
C TYR A 201 -2.79 25.26 9.53
N GLN A 202 -1.90 25.16 8.54
CA GLN A 202 -2.24 24.97 7.13
C GLN A 202 -2.79 23.56 6.84
N ALA A 203 -2.32 22.52 7.56
CA ALA A 203 -2.86 21.16 7.43
C ALA A 203 -4.15 20.95 8.25
N GLY A 204 -4.33 21.68 9.36
CA GLY A 204 -5.48 21.54 10.25
C GLY A 204 -6.76 22.23 9.74
N ILE A 205 -6.64 23.16 8.80
CA ILE A 205 -7.76 23.85 8.17
C ILE A 205 -7.95 23.27 6.76
N PRO A 206 -9.17 22.87 6.37
CA PRO A 206 -9.45 22.31 5.04
C PRO A 206 -9.44 23.42 3.97
N LEU A 207 -8.27 24.00 3.74
CA LEU A 207 -8.05 24.99 2.69
C LEU A 207 -7.97 24.29 1.33
N SER A 208 -8.58 24.92 0.31
CA SER A 208 -8.37 24.54 -1.08
C SER A 208 -7.03 25.07 -1.58
N SER A 209 -6.50 24.46 -2.65
CA SER A 209 -5.23 24.82 -3.33
C SER A 209 -5.18 26.23 -3.95
N SER A 210 -6.13 27.10 -3.64
CA SER A 210 -6.23 28.48 -4.13
C SER A 210 -5.34 29.47 -3.38
N ASP A 211 -4.81 29.08 -2.21
CA ASP A 211 -3.88 29.93 -1.45
C ASP A 211 -2.46 29.79 -2.01
N LEU A 212 -1.84 30.91 -2.43
CA LEU A 212 -0.47 30.99 -2.96
C LEU A 212 0.59 31.15 -1.86
N SER A 213 0.21 31.14 -0.58
CA SER A 213 1.17 31.20 0.53
C SER A 213 2.18 30.05 0.47
N PRO A 214 3.46 30.28 0.88
CA PRO A 214 4.44 29.22 1.05
C PRO A 214 3.87 28.08 1.92
N LYS A 215 4.06 26.85 1.44
CA LYS A 215 3.49 25.65 2.07
C LYS A 215 4.47 25.06 3.06
N SER A 216 4.13 25.11 4.34
CA SER A 216 4.87 24.41 5.38
C SER A 216 4.28 23.00 5.55
N SER A 217 5.12 21.97 5.56
CA SER A 217 4.71 20.58 5.76
C SER A 217 5.62 19.84 6.71
N LEU A 218 5.06 18.84 7.39
CA LEU A 218 5.80 17.87 8.18
C LEU A 218 5.76 16.53 7.43
N MET A 219 6.91 15.92 7.19
CA MET A 219 7.01 14.69 6.41
C MET A 219 7.74 13.60 7.20
N ASN A 220 7.30 12.36 7.06
CA ASN A 220 7.87 11.15 7.64
C ASN A 220 7.98 11.18 9.17
N ILE A 221 6.95 11.71 9.84
CA ILE A 221 6.92 11.78 11.31
C ILE A 221 6.57 10.42 11.91
N SER A 222 7.54 9.79 12.57
CA SER A 222 7.31 8.52 13.28
C SER A 222 6.38 8.73 14.48
N ILE A 223 5.29 7.97 14.53
CA ILE A 223 4.27 8.04 15.60
C ILE A 223 4.00 6.67 16.23
N SER A 224 4.85 5.68 15.96
CA SER A 224 4.69 4.27 16.32
C SER A 224 4.45 4.02 17.81
N GLU A 225 5.07 4.81 18.70
CA GLU A 225 4.94 4.66 20.16
C GLU A 225 3.48 4.72 20.65
N GLN A 226 2.63 5.46 19.94
CA GLN A 226 1.23 5.68 20.31
C GLN A 226 0.29 4.69 19.60
N PHE A 227 0.83 3.91 18.66
CA PHE A 227 0.05 3.12 17.71
C PHE A 227 0.59 1.69 17.48
N HIS A 228 1.38 1.13 18.39
CA HIS A 228 1.90 -0.25 18.34
C HIS A 228 0.87 -1.36 18.05
N GLN A 229 -0.43 -1.10 18.25
CA GLN A 229 -1.51 -2.04 17.96
C GLN A 229 -1.91 -2.09 16.48
N LEU A 230 -1.34 -1.22 15.64
CA LEU A 230 -1.62 -1.20 14.21
C LEU A 230 -0.78 -2.24 13.51
N GLN A 231 -1.47 -3.11 12.79
CA GLN A 231 -0.86 -4.12 11.96
C GLN A 231 -1.70 -4.24 10.69
N PRO A 232 -1.07 -4.55 9.54
CA PRO A 232 -1.76 -5.03 8.37
C PRO A 232 -2.71 -6.16 8.75
N CYS A 233 -3.85 -6.20 8.10
CA CYS A 233 -4.84 -7.24 8.32
C CYS A 233 -4.26 -8.64 8.05
N ASN A 234 -4.90 -9.65 8.64
CA ASN A 234 -4.50 -11.04 8.44
C ASN A 234 -4.53 -11.44 6.96
N ALA A 235 -5.46 -10.92 6.15
CA ALA A 235 -5.52 -11.24 4.73
C ALA A 235 -4.25 -10.88 3.95
N LEU A 236 -3.51 -9.86 4.40
CA LEU A 236 -2.22 -9.46 3.84
C LEU A 236 -1.11 -10.35 4.39
N LYS A 237 -1.10 -10.63 5.70
CA LYS A 237 -0.14 -11.54 6.36
C LYS A 237 -0.25 -13.00 5.89
N ASP A 238 -1.44 -13.42 5.48
CA ASP A 238 -1.71 -14.79 5.01
C ASP A 238 -1.23 -14.99 3.55
N GLN A 239 -1.03 -13.90 2.81
CA GLN A 239 -0.66 -13.93 1.39
C GLN A 239 0.77 -13.49 1.11
N LEU A 240 1.34 -12.68 2.01
CA LEU A 240 2.72 -12.20 1.93
C LEU A 240 3.51 -12.72 3.12
N ARG A 241 4.73 -13.17 2.89
CA ARG A 241 5.64 -13.56 3.97
C ARG A 241 6.34 -12.31 4.47
N ILE A 242 5.64 -11.54 5.31
CA ILE A 242 6.13 -10.27 5.83
C ILE A 242 7.28 -10.55 6.79
N MET A 243 8.35 -9.76 6.67
CA MET A 243 9.45 -9.71 7.62
C MET A 243 8.88 -9.44 9.02
N ASN A 244 9.25 -10.24 10.03
CA ASN A 244 8.62 -10.20 11.34
C ASN A 244 9.00 -8.92 12.08
N ASP A 245 8.28 -7.85 11.79
CA ASP A 245 8.45 -6.56 12.42
C ASP A 245 7.36 -6.39 13.46
N ASN A 246 7.71 -6.73 14.70
CA ASN A 246 6.81 -6.58 15.84
C ASN A 246 6.39 -5.10 16.06
N ASN A 247 7.01 -4.14 15.36
CA ASN A 247 6.68 -2.73 15.40
C ASN A 247 6.81 -2.08 14.03
N LEU A 248 5.87 -2.36 13.12
CA LEU A 248 5.78 -1.62 11.86
C LEU A 248 5.77 -0.11 12.14
N GLU A 249 6.73 0.58 11.52
CA GLU A 249 6.86 2.01 11.70
C GLU A 249 5.69 2.75 11.04
N LEU A 250 4.85 3.39 11.86
CA LEU A 250 3.79 4.26 11.38
C LEU A 250 4.34 5.68 11.21
N LEU A 251 4.35 6.13 9.97
CA LEU A 251 4.76 7.48 9.59
C LEU A 251 3.53 8.34 9.30
N ALA A 252 3.64 9.63 9.61
CA ALA A 252 2.63 10.63 9.31
C ALA A 252 3.20 11.81 8.54
N ASN A 253 2.46 12.25 7.51
CA ASN A 253 2.73 13.45 6.74
C ASN A 253 1.60 14.46 6.98
N PHE A 254 1.94 15.69 7.38
CA PHE A 254 1.00 16.79 7.50
C PHE A 254 1.30 17.77 6.39
N ALA A 255 0.39 17.84 5.41
CA ALA A 255 0.61 18.62 4.21
C ALA A 255 -0.61 19.51 3.91
N PRO A 256 -0.38 20.77 3.55
CA PRO A 256 -1.44 21.63 3.08
C PRO A 256 -1.83 21.31 1.62
N ALA A 257 -2.99 21.80 1.19
CA ALA A 257 -3.37 21.75 -0.21
C ALA A 257 -2.33 22.47 -1.09
N GLY A 258 -2.04 21.90 -2.26
CA GLY A 258 -0.97 22.32 -3.16
C GLY A 258 0.38 21.66 -2.88
N ASN A 259 0.55 20.94 -1.77
CA ASN A 259 1.80 20.24 -1.51
C ASN A 259 1.96 19.02 -2.44
N PHE A 260 3.17 18.85 -2.96
CA PHE A 260 3.51 17.81 -3.92
C PHE A 260 4.72 17.00 -3.43
N VAL A 261 4.63 15.67 -3.55
CA VAL A 261 5.77 14.77 -3.41
C VAL A 261 6.08 14.23 -4.80
N ASP A 262 7.31 14.49 -5.26
CA ASP A 262 7.79 14.08 -6.58
C ASP A 262 7.81 12.57 -6.74
N ILE A 263 7.96 12.11 -7.98
CA ILE A 263 7.97 10.68 -8.29
C ILE A 263 9.15 9.98 -7.60
N HIS A 264 8.86 8.91 -6.84
CA HIS A 264 9.84 8.15 -6.06
C HIS A 264 9.44 6.68 -5.87
N ILE A 265 10.29 5.92 -5.18
CA ILE A 265 10.06 4.53 -4.72
C ILE A 265 10.35 4.51 -3.22
N ASP A 266 9.48 3.87 -2.43
CA ASP A 266 9.64 3.73 -0.97
C ASP A 266 10.63 2.62 -0.59
N GLN A 267 11.90 2.76 -1.00
CA GLN A 267 12.97 1.79 -0.72
C GLN A 267 12.58 0.35 -1.11
N ASN A 268 11.77 0.22 -2.15
CA ASN A 268 11.24 -1.05 -2.67
C ASN A 268 10.43 -1.87 -1.64
N ARG A 269 9.83 -1.20 -0.65
CA ARG A 269 8.93 -1.80 0.33
C ARG A 269 7.49 -1.77 -0.16
N HIS A 270 6.64 -2.58 0.46
CA HIS A 270 5.19 -2.40 0.34
C HIS A 270 4.78 -1.14 1.08
N GLY A 271 3.87 -0.36 0.51
CA GLY A 271 3.27 0.80 1.15
C GLY A 271 1.78 0.59 1.41
N LEU A 272 1.31 1.02 2.58
CA LEU A 272 -0.10 1.25 2.87
C LEU A 272 -0.25 2.69 3.32
N SER A 273 -1.11 3.48 2.68
CA SER A 273 -1.32 4.87 3.08
C SER A 273 -2.80 5.25 3.13
N GLN A 274 -3.20 5.99 4.16
CA GLN A 274 -4.57 6.44 4.37
C GLN A 274 -4.59 7.94 4.66
N SER A 275 -5.39 8.68 3.89
CA SER A 275 -5.71 10.07 4.22
C SER A 275 -6.57 10.12 5.49
N ILE A 276 -6.31 11.04 6.41
CA ILE A 276 -7.06 11.17 7.67
C ILE A 276 -7.82 12.48 7.70
N GLY A 277 -9.07 12.42 8.16
CA GLY A 277 -9.97 13.58 8.23
C GLY A 277 -10.50 13.97 6.84
N HIS A 278 -10.36 15.25 6.50
CA HIS A 278 -10.82 15.80 5.21
C HIS A 278 -9.75 15.75 4.11
N SER A 279 -8.57 15.17 4.39
CA SER A 279 -7.48 15.14 3.41
C SER A 279 -7.87 14.34 2.18
N GLU A 280 -7.54 14.89 1.01
CA GLU A 280 -7.70 14.26 -0.29
C GLU A 280 -6.38 14.40 -1.05
N ARG A 281 -6.00 13.33 -1.75
CA ARG A 281 -4.76 13.27 -2.52
C ARG A 281 -4.97 12.64 -3.88
N ILE A 282 -4.27 13.17 -4.87
CA ILE A 282 -4.10 12.52 -6.17
C ILE A 282 -2.81 11.71 -6.13
N TRP A 283 -2.88 10.45 -6.54
CA TRP A 283 -1.74 9.55 -6.68
C TRP A 283 -1.53 9.24 -8.15
N LEU A 284 -0.29 9.38 -8.62
CA LEU A 284 0.16 8.82 -9.89
C LEU A 284 1.03 7.61 -9.58
N LEU A 285 0.77 6.48 -10.22
CA LEU A 285 1.41 5.19 -9.92
C LEU A 285 1.89 4.56 -11.23
N TYR A 286 3.13 4.12 -11.33
CA TYR A 286 3.63 3.44 -12.52
C TYR A 286 4.26 2.10 -12.15
N PRO A 287 3.99 1.04 -12.94
CA PRO A 287 4.51 -0.29 -12.66
C PRO A 287 6.03 -0.34 -12.79
N PRO A 288 6.71 -1.21 -12.02
CA PRO A 288 8.16 -1.41 -12.08
C PRO A 288 8.60 -2.26 -13.29
N THR A 289 8.18 -1.87 -14.50
CA THR A 289 8.70 -2.46 -15.75
C THR A 289 10.16 -2.06 -15.96
N ASP A 290 10.93 -2.81 -16.77
CA ASP A 290 12.34 -2.49 -17.01
C ASP A 290 12.48 -1.09 -17.60
N ASP A 291 11.63 -0.78 -18.58
CA ASP A 291 11.61 0.52 -19.23
C ASP A 291 11.27 1.67 -18.26
N ASN A 292 10.28 1.48 -17.38
CA ASN A 292 9.89 2.52 -16.42
C ASN A 292 10.99 2.76 -15.37
N LEU A 293 11.61 1.71 -14.84
CA LEU A 293 12.68 1.84 -13.83
C LEU A 293 13.95 2.45 -14.44
N GLU A 294 14.34 2.04 -15.65
CA GLU A 294 15.48 2.61 -16.36
C GLU A 294 15.23 4.09 -16.67
N ALA A 295 14.05 4.44 -17.18
CA ALA A 295 13.67 5.82 -17.45
C ALA A 295 13.68 6.67 -16.16
N PHE A 296 13.22 6.13 -15.05
CA PHE A 296 13.28 6.79 -13.74
C PHE A 296 14.71 7.02 -13.28
N ALA A 297 15.55 5.98 -13.33
CA ALA A 297 16.93 6.02 -12.84
C ALA A 297 17.81 7.02 -13.60
N GLN A 298 17.55 7.25 -14.89
CA GLN A 298 18.25 8.26 -15.70
C GLN A 298 18.20 9.68 -15.10
N PHE A 299 17.13 10.00 -14.36
CA PHE A 299 16.92 11.30 -13.73
C PHE A 299 17.13 11.26 -12.21
N SER A 300 17.82 10.26 -11.69
CA SER A 300 18.13 10.14 -10.27
C SER A 300 18.95 11.32 -9.76
N GLY A 301 18.50 11.91 -8.64
CA GLY A 301 19.12 13.06 -7.99
C GLY A 301 18.75 14.41 -8.59
N GLU A 302 17.88 14.45 -9.60
CA GLU A 302 17.39 15.70 -10.18
C GLU A 302 16.07 16.13 -9.56
N PHE A 303 15.81 17.45 -9.50
CA PHE A 303 14.49 17.99 -9.14
C PHE A 303 13.51 17.90 -10.32
N GLY A 304 12.20 17.82 -10.01
CA GLY A 304 11.13 17.82 -11.01
C GLY A 304 11.13 16.58 -11.89
N ARG A 305 11.42 15.42 -11.30
CA ARG A 305 11.59 14.15 -12.00
C ARG A 305 10.32 13.74 -12.73
N LEU A 306 9.15 13.95 -12.11
CA LEU A 306 7.86 13.61 -12.74
C LEU A 306 7.71 14.32 -14.09
N THR A 307 8.01 15.61 -14.16
CA THR A 307 7.94 16.39 -15.40
C THR A 307 8.87 15.82 -16.48
N LYS A 308 10.08 15.40 -16.08
CA LYS A 308 11.10 14.88 -17.00
C LYS A 308 10.79 13.47 -17.50
N VAL A 309 10.25 12.62 -16.64
CA VAL A 309 10.12 11.18 -16.91
C VAL A 309 8.72 10.77 -17.36
N SER A 310 7.66 11.50 -17.00
CA SER A 310 6.26 11.06 -17.22
C SER A 310 5.94 10.70 -18.67
N SER A 311 6.57 11.35 -19.65
CA SER A 311 6.40 11.04 -21.08
C SER A 311 6.97 9.69 -21.51
N LYS A 312 7.92 9.15 -20.74
CA LYS A 312 8.58 7.85 -20.95
C LYS A 312 7.93 6.72 -20.16
N LEU A 313 7.16 7.05 -19.13
CA LEU A 313 6.49 6.04 -18.30
C LEU A 313 5.24 5.52 -19.00
N THR A 314 4.92 4.25 -18.76
CA THR A 314 3.78 3.56 -19.40
C THR A 314 2.99 2.74 -18.41
N ASP A 315 1.75 2.40 -18.80
CA ASP A 315 0.82 1.54 -18.05
C ASP A 315 0.55 1.98 -16.61
N GLY A 316 0.56 3.30 -16.40
CA GLY A 316 0.35 3.87 -15.08
C GLY A 316 -1.12 3.90 -14.68
N TYR A 317 -1.33 4.24 -13.41
CA TYR A 317 -2.63 4.47 -12.81
C TYR A 317 -2.69 5.84 -12.15
N VAL A 318 -3.90 6.39 -12.09
CA VAL A 318 -4.24 7.59 -11.35
C VAL A 318 -5.36 7.30 -10.37
N ALA A 319 -5.25 7.81 -9.15
CA ALA A 319 -6.27 7.64 -8.11
C ALA A 319 -6.50 8.95 -7.36
N CYS A 320 -7.75 9.24 -7.00
CA CYS A 320 -8.09 10.26 -6.02
C CYS A 320 -8.47 9.55 -4.71
N VAL A 321 -7.69 9.77 -3.66
CA VAL A 321 -7.77 9.01 -2.40
C VAL A 321 -8.08 9.95 -1.24
N ASP A 322 -9.24 9.75 -0.64
CA ASP A 322 -9.68 10.42 0.58
C ASP A 322 -9.61 9.47 1.79
N SER A 323 -10.22 9.86 2.91
CA SER A 323 -10.21 9.06 4.14
C SER A 323 -11.06 7.80 4.12
N SER A 324 -11.87 7.60 3.07
CA SER A 324 -12.70 6.40 2.89
C SER A 324 -11.92 5.20 2.36
N SER A 325 -10.69 5.40 1.90
CA SER A 325 -9.87 4.39 1.24
C SER A 325 -8.43 4.37 1.74
N VAL A 326 -7.80 3.20 1.68
CA VAL A 326 -6.36 3.00 1.89
C VAL A 326 -5.76 2.63 0.54
N ILE A 327 -4.73 3.36 0.13
CA ILE A 327 -3.95 2.97 -1.04
C ILE A 327 -2.90 1.94 -0.63
N TYR A 328 -2.89 0.80 -1.31
CA TYR A 328 -1.80 -0.16 -1.28
C TYR A 328 -0.87 0.06 -2.47
N ILE A 329 0.43 0.08 -2.22
CA ILE A 329 1.48 0.28 -3.22
C ILE A 329 2.42 -0.92 -3.15
N PRO A 330 2.53 -1.74 -4.21
CA PRO A 330 3.47 -2.84 -4.22
C PRO A 330 4.93 -2.36 -4.33
N PRO A 331 5.88 -3.20 -3.91
CA PRO A 331 7.32 -2.99 -4.06
C PRO A 331 7.72 -2.55 -5.48
N GLY A 332 8.57 -1.52 -5.55
CA GLY A 332 9.14 -0.98 -6.78
C GLY A 332 8.23 -0.04 -7.58
N TRP A 333 6.96 0.11 -7.21
CA TRP A 333 6.05 1.01 -7.91
C TRP A 333 6.48 2.47 -7.76
N LEU A 334 6.72 3.13 -8.90
CA LEU A 334 7.01 4.55 -8.96
C LEU A 334 5.74 5.30 -8.61
N HIS A 335 5.82 6.29 -7.73
CA HIS A 335 4.63 7.07 -7.41
C HIS A 335 4.93 8.51 -7.02
N ALA A 336 3.96 9.38 -7.32
CA ALA A 336 3.95 10.79 -6.94
C ALA A 336 2.63 11.13 -6.29
N THR A 337 2.62 12.08 -5.36
CA THR A 337 1.41 12.47 -4.63
C THR A 337 1.17 13.97 -4.66
N PHE A 338 -0.09 14.36 -4.80
CA PHE A 338 -0.51 15.76 -4.73
C PHE A 338 -1.63 15.92 -3.73
N THR A 339 -1.47 16.86 -2.80
CA THR A 339 -2.47 17.14 -1.78
C THR A 339 -3.46 18.15 -2.33
N THR A 340 -4.69 17.70 -2.61
CA THR A 340 -5.77 18.58 -3.13
C THR A 340 -6.54 19.25 -2.00
N ILE A 341 -6.68 18.56 -0.87
CA ILE A 341 -7.28 19.08 0.36
C ILE A 341 -6.30 18.84 1.51
N SER A 342 -6.01 19.90 2.26
CA SER A 342 -5.15 19.89 3.44
C SER A 342 -5.48 18.75 4.41
N GLY A 343 -4.46 18.17 5.01
CA GLY A 343 -4.61 17.28 6.15
C GLY A 343 -3.48 16.28 6.29
N SER A 344 -3.77 15.18 6.98
CA SER A 344 -2.79 14.18 7.34
C SER A 344 -2.87 12.96 6.42
N LEU A 345 -1.71 12.42 6.07
CA LEU A 345 -1.56 11.08 5.50
C LEU A 345 -0.82 10.24 6.53
N VAL A 346 -1.33 9.05 6.82
CA VAL A 346 -0.60 8.07 7.64
C VAL A 346 -0.27 6.88 6.78
N GLY A 347 0.88 6.26 7.01
CA GLY A 347 1.26 5.06 6.28
C GLY A 347 2.28 4.20 6.99
N VAL A 348 2.34 2.95 6.57
CA VAL A 348 3.37 1.99 6.98
C VAL A 348 4.05 1.45 5.73
N ASN A 349 5.37 1.27 5.84
CA ASN A 349 6.16 0.58 4.85
C ASN A 349 6.67 -0.73 5.44
N PHE A 350 6.59 -1.83 4.68
CA PHE A 350 7.01 -3.14 5.17
C PHE A 350 7.61 -4.01 4.07
N VAL A 351 8.43 -4.97 4.49
CA VAL A 351 9.16 -5.89 3.61
C VAL A 351 8.48 -7.26 3.62
N SER A 352 8.47 -7.94 2.49
CA SER A 352 8.07 -9.34 2.40
C SER A 352 9.11 -10.16 1.64
N LEU A 353 9.02 -11.50 1.72
CA LEU A 353 9.86 -12.36 0.90
C LEU A 353 9.65 -12.08 -0.59
N GLU A 354 8.40 -11.77 -0.97
CA GLU A 354 8.00 -11.45 -2.34
C GLU A 354 8.59 -10.13 -2.85
N SER A 355 9.01 -9.21 -1.96
CA SER A 355 9.63 -7.94 -2.36
C SER A 355 11.11 -8.09 -2.75
N LEU A 356 11.80 -9.14 -2.29
CA LEU A 356 13.25 -9.28 -2.47
C LEU A 356 13.71 -9.21 -3.93
N GLU A 357 12.95 -9.80 -4.85
CA GLU A 357 13.31 -9.80 -6.27
C GLU A 357 13.35 -8.38 -6.84
N ILE A 358 12.32 -7.57 -6.54
CA ILE A 358 12.27 -6.21 -7.05
C ILE A 358 13.22 -5.27 -6.30
N MET A 359 13.46 -5.49 -5.01
CA MET A 359 14.50 -4.78 -4.26
C MET A 359 15.87 -4.96 -4.92
N ALA A 360 16.26 -6.22 -5.20
CA ALA A 360 17.52 -6.53 -5.88
C ALA A 360 17.65 -5.84 -7.25
N ARG A 361 16.58 -5.89 -8.05
CA ARG A 361 16.54 -5.28 -9.38
C ARG A 361 16.62 -3.75 -9.32
N SER A 362 15.84 -3.11 -8.46
CA SER A 362 15.84 -1.64 -8.32
C SER A 362 17.17 -1.11 -7.81
N VAL A 363 17.79 -1.75 -6.81
CA VAL A 363 19.13 -1.37 -6.36
C VAL A 363 20.10 -1.45 -7.53
N GLY A 364 20.08 -2.58 -8.26
CA GLY A 364 20.92 -2.80 -9.44
C GLY A 364 20.84 -1.70 -10.49
N ILE A 365 19.61 -1.27 -10.83
CA ILE A 365 19.35 -0.19 -11.80
C ILE A 365 19.88 1.16 -11.32
N HIS A 366 19.92 1.42 -10.00
CA HIS A 366 20.46 2.66 -9.45
C HIS A 366 21.99 2.67 -9.28
N LEU A 367 22.66 1.50 -9.24
CA LEU A 367 24.12 1.41 -9.04
C LEU A 367 24.96 2.23 -10.03
N PRO A 368 24.64 2.31 -11.33
CA PRO A 368 25.36 3.19 -12.27
C PRO A 368 25.35 4.67 -11.87
N TYR A 369 24.36 5.09 -11.08
CA TYR A 369 24.14 6.48 -10.64
C TYR A 369 24.63 6.74 -9.21
N LEU A 370 25.36 5.80 -8.60
CA LEU A 370 25.89 5.92 -7.23
C LEU A 370 26.71 7.20 -7.01
N TYR A 371 27.35 7.75 -8.05
CA TYR A 371 28.10 9.00 -7.96
C TYR A 371 27.22 10.26 -7.81
N ARG A 372 25.93 10.18 -8.17
CA ARG A 372 24.95 11.28 -8.02
C ARG A 372 24.11 11.13 -6.78
N ILE A 373 23.71 9.90 -6.46
CA ILE A 373 22.73 9.59 -5.41
C ILE A 373 23.28 8.57 -4.41
N SER A 374 24.54 8.74 -3.98
CA SER A 374 25.24 7.75 -3.15
C SER A 374 24.43 7.34 -1.91
N GLN A 375 23.87 8.31 -1.20
CA GLN A 375 23.12 8.08 0.02
C GLN A 375 21.86 7.24 -0.22
N SER A 376 21.02 7.63 -1.19
CA SER A 376 19.79 6.89 -1.52
C SER A 376 20.07 5.46 -1.99
N VAL A 377 21.12 5.23 -2.78
CA VAL A 377 21.50 3.87 -3.20
C VAL A 377 22.00 3.04 -2.03
N LEU A 378 22.75 3.64 -1.10
CA LEU A 378 23.21 2.95 0.11
C LEU A 378 22.05 2.59 1.03
N GLU A 379 21.06 3.48 1.17
CA GLU A 379 19.83 3.21 1.94
C GLU A 379 19.01 2.08 1.30
N ASP A 380 18.80 2.11 -0.02
CA ASP A 380 18.10 1.03 -0.74
C ASP A 380 18.85 -0.31 -0.58
N PHE A 381 20.18 -0.30 -0.67
CA PHE A 381 21.00 -1.50 -0.49
C PHE A 381 21.00 -2.00 0.96
N ASP A 382 20.99 -1.10 1.95
CA ASP A 382 20.92 -1.44 3.37
C ASP A 382 19.57 -2.10 3.70
N GLU A 383 18.46 -1.54 3.23
CA GLU A 383 17.13 -2.15 3.39
C GLU A 383 17.04 -3.52 2.71
N TYR A 384 17.58 -3.65 1.49
CA TYR A 384 17.70 -4.94 0.81
C TYR A 384 18.55 -5.95 1.60
N SER A 385 19.68 -5.51 2.12
CA SER A 385 20.60 -6.34 2.90
C SER A 385 19.93 -6.85 4.18
N LYS A 386 19.29 -5.96 4.94
CA LYS A 386 18.52 -6.32 6.15
C LYS A 386 17.42 -7.35 5.84
N ALA A 387 16.69 -7.15 4.74
CA ALA A 387 15.63 -8.07 4.32
C ALA A 387 16.18 -9.47 4.03
N ILE A 388 17.26 -9.57 3.24
CA ILE A 388 17.92 -10.84 2.94
C ILE A 388 18.39 -11.52 4.22
N LEU A 389 19.11 -10.80 5.09
CA LEU A 389 19.67 -11.36 6.32
C LEU A 389 18.56 -11.81 7.27
N HIS A 390 17.45 -11.08 7.38
CA HIS A 390 16.32 -11.48 8.20
C HIS A 390 15.71 -12.82 7.76
N PHE A 391 15.46 -13.00 6.46
CA PHE A 391 14.92 -14.26 5.94
C PHE A 391 15.95 -15.39 5.96
N LEU A 392 17.23 -15.09 6.14
CA LEU A 392 18.20 -16.11 6.49
C LEU A 392 18.08 -16.40 7.99
N ASP A 393 18.27 -15.45 8.89
CA ASP A 393 18.40 -15.75 10.32
C ASP A 393 17.19 -16.48 10.93
N ASN A 394 15.97 -16.19 10.44
CA ASN A 394 14.75 -16.71 11.04
C ASN A 394 14.18 -17.98 10.37
N GLU A 395 14.69 -18.37 9.21
CA GLU A 395 14.04 -19.41 8.38
C GLU A 395 14.98 -20.56 8.02
N HIS A 396 14.45 -21.79 8.13
CA HIS A 396 15.14 -23.02 7.72
C HIS A 396 14.47 -23.70 6.52
N GLU A 397 13.34 -23.18 6.06
CA GLU A 397 12.63 -23.71 4.90
C GLU A 397 13.42 -23.50 3.61
N ALA A 398 13.69 -24.60 2.89
CA ALA A 398 14.54 -24.57 1.70
C ALA A 398 13.97 -23.67 0.60
N GLU A 399 12.65 -23.55 0.52
CA GLU A 399 11.92 -22.71 -0.42
C GLU A 399 12.19 -21.22 -0.18
N ILE A 400 12.22 -20.80 1.09
CA ILE A 400 12.53 -19.42 1.49
C ILE A 400 13.98 -19.10 1.16
N ILE A 401 14.92 -19.98 1.55
CA ILE A 401 16.34 -19.79 1.23
C ILE A 401 16.56 -19.76 -0.29
N THR A 402 15.81 -20.57 -1.05
CA THR A 402 15.85 -20.54 -2.51
C THR A 402 15.38 -19.19 -3.07
N ALA A 403 14.31 -18.59 -2.52
CA ALA A 403 13.84 -17.27 -2.93
C ALA A 403 14.87 -16.17 -2.62
N VAL A 404 15.46 -16.20 -1.41
CA VAL A 404 16.57 -15.31 -1.02
C VAL A 404 17.74 -15.42 -2.00
N LEU A 405 18.17 -16.64 -2.33
CA LEU A 405 19.28 -16.86 -3.26
C LEU A 405 18.97 -16.39 -4.68
N LYS A 406 17.73 -16.58 -5.16
CA LYS A 406 17.31 -16.05 -6.46
C LYS A 406 17.44 -14.53 -6.52
N SER A 407 16.98 -13.84 -5.48
CA SER A 407 17.10 -12.39 -5.36
C SER A 407 18.58 -11.95 -5.31
N TRP A 408 19.43 -12.62 -4.52
CA TRP A 408 20.87 -12.37 -4.50
C TRP A 408 21.53 -12.52 -5.88
N ILE A 409 21.23 -13.61 -6.59
CA ILE A 409 21.77 -13.85 -7.93
C ILE A 409 21.31 -12.77 -8.90
N LEU A 410 20.05 -12.34 -8.82
CA LEU A 410 19.53 -11.25 -9.63
C LEU A 410 20.26 -9.92 -9.34
N PHE A 411 20.51 -9.61 -8.07
CA PHE A 411 21.31 -8.45 -7.70
C PHE A 411 22.73 -8.52 -8.30
N LEU A 412 23.40 -9.68 -8.22
CA LEU A 412 24.73 -9.88 -8.79
C LEU A 412 24.79 -9.67 -10.30
N GLN A 413 23.74 -10.08 -11.02
CA GLN A 413 23.65 -9.87 -12.47
C GLN A 413 23.61 -8.38 -12.83
N ASN A 414 23.12 -7.53 -11.93
CA ASN A 414 23.01 -6.08 -12.11
C ASN A 414 24.12 -5.29 -11.39
N LEU A 415 25.05 -5.97 -10.70
CA LEU A 415 26.13 -5.32 -9.96
C LEU A 415 27.12 -4.63 -10.90
N SER A 416 27.10 -3.30 -10.91
CA SER A 416 28.05 -2.50 -11.71
C SER A 416 29.46 -2.58 -11.15
N LYS A 417 30.46 -2.86 -12.02
CA LYS A 417 31.88 -2.81 -11.65
C LYS A 417 32.29 -1.46 -11.08
N ASN A 418 31.69 -0.37 -11.56
CA ASN A 418 32.00 0.98 -11.08
C ASN A 418 31.50 1.20 -9.65
N ALA A 419 30.37 0.58 -9.27
CA ALA A 419 29.87 0.66 -7.90
C ALA A 419 30.84 0.02 -6.91
N LEU A 420 31.55 -1.03 -7.33
CA LEU A 420 32.60 -1.66 -6.53
C LEU A 420 33.84 -0.77 -6.34
N HIS A 421 33.97 0.40 -6.97
CA HIS A 421 35.05 1.35 -6.65
C HIS A 421 34.64 2.38 -5.58
N ASN A 422 33.35 2.44 -5.22
CA ASN A 422 32.87 3.32 -4.16
C ASN A 422 33.15 2.67 -2.79
N LYS A 423 33.96 3.33 -1.96
CA LYS A 423 34.40 2.81 -0.65
C LYS A 423 33.23 2.53 0.31
N SER A 424 32.24 3.42 0.37
CA SER A 424 31.08 3.24 1.24
C SER A 424 30.26 2.01 0.83
N PHE A 425 30.05 1.84 -0.48
CA PHE A 425 29.34 0.69 -1.01
C PHE A 425 30.13 -0.61 -0.86
N GLN A 426 31.45 -0.60 -1.06
CA GLN A 426 32.31 -1.75 -0.76
C GLN A 426 32.20 -2.17 0.71
N SER A 427 32.24 -1.21 1.65
CA SER A 427 32.10 -1.47 3.08
C SER A 427 30.75 -2.10 3.43
N ALA A 428 29.67 -1.57 2.86
CA ALA A 428 28.33 -2.14 3.01
C ALA A 428 28.26 -3.57 2.43
N MET A 429 28.84 -3.78 1.24
CA MET A 429 28.90 -5.10 0.60
C MET A 429 29.69 -6.12 1.42
N LEU A 430 30.83 -5.74 2.01
CA LEU A 430 31.61 -6.63 2.88
C LEU A 430 30.81 -7.05 4.11
N THR A 431 30.13 -6.09 4.75
CA THR A 431 29.27 -6.35 5.90
C THR A 431 28.14 -7.31 5.53
N PHE A 432 27.50 -7.07 4.38
CA PHE A 432 26.46 -7.94 3.85
C PHE A 432 26.97 -9.35 3.54
N LEU A 433 28.14 -9.50 2.90
CA LEU A 433 28.72 -10.81 2.56
C LEU A 433 29.08 -11.64 3.81
N ASP A 434 29.55 -11.01 4.89
CA ASP A 434 29.77 -11.67 6.18
C ASP A 434 28.45 -12.18 6.78
N GLY A 435 27.40 -11.35 6.74
CA GLY A 435 26.04 -11.76 7.15
C GLY A 435 25.51 -12.90 6.28
N LEU A 436 25.70 -12.83 4.96
CA LEU A 436 25.27 -13.85 4.00
C LEU A 436 25.99 -15.18 4.23
N GLU A 437 27.30 -15.14 4.54
CA GLU A 437 28.07 -16.33 4.89
C GLU A 437 27.50 -17.04 6.12
N LYS A 438 27.25 -16.26 7.19
CA LYS A 438 26.66 -16.78 8.44
C LYS A 438 25.26 -17.33 8.20
N GLY A 439 24.41 -16.56 7.52
CA GLY A 439 23.01 -16.88 7.28
C GLY A 439 22.79 -18.07 6.33
N LEU A 440 23.74 -18.40 5.45
CA LEU A 440 23.68 -19.58 4.57
C LEU A 440 24.34 -20.82 5.14
N SER A 441 25.09 -20.70 6.24
CA SER A 441 25.84 -21.81 6.83
C SER A 441 24.91 -22.97 7.20
N TRP A 442 25.27 -24.17 6.76
CA TRP A 442 24.51 -25.41 6.99
C TRP A 442 23.10 -25.46 6.38
N LYS A 443 22.74 -24.50 5.51
CA LYS A 443 21.41 -24.47 4.91
C LYS A 443 21.31 -25.26 3.64
N LYS A 444 20.13 -25.86 3.46
CA LYS A 444 19.73 -26.55 2.25
C LYS A 444 18.92 -25.62 1.36
N ALA A 445 19.26 -25.53 0.07
CA ALA A 445 18.48 -24.76 -0.89
C ALA A 445 18.69 -25.25 -2.32
N TYR A 446 17.79 -24.85 -3.21
CA TYR A 446 17.86 -25.10 -4.64
C TYR A 446 18.54 -23.94 -5.36
N CYS A 447 19.56 -24.23 -6.16
CA CYS A 447 20.31 -23.25 -6.95
C CYS A 447 20.89 -23.92 -8.19
N CYS A 448 21.08 -23.19 -9.31
CA CYS A 448 21.68 -23.75 -10.54
C CYS A 448 21.11 -25.13 -10.95
N SER A 449 19.79 -25.28 -10.89
CA SER A 449 19.07 -26.52 -11.22
C SER A 449 19.29 -27.72 -10.29
N SER A 450 19.95 -27.54 -9.14
CA SER A 450 20.29 -28.61 -8.18
C SER A 450 19.99 -28.23 -6.73
N THR A 451 19.74 -29.23 -5.88
CA THR A 451 19.56 -29.03 -4.43
C THR A 451 20.87 -29.30 -3.69
N TYR A 452 21.33 -28.33 -2.89
CA TYR A 452 22.56 -28.44 -2.12
C TYR A 452 22.23 -28.64 -0.63
N LYS A 453 22.92 -29.57 0.04
CA LYS A 453 22.79 -29.78 1.50
C LYS A 453 23.47 -28.69 2.33
N ASN A 454 24.53 -28.10 1.78
CA ASN A 454 25.19 -26.90 2.29
C ASN A 454 25.36 -25.93 1.12
N VAL A 455 24.40 -25.02 0.98
CA VAL A 455 24.34 -24.12 -0.18
C VAL A 455 25.46 -23.08 -0.17
N LEU A 456 26.02 -22.75 1.00
CA LEU A 456 27.11 -21.79 1.12
C LEU A 456 28.32 -22.17 0.25
N THR A 457 28.72 -23.44 0.24
CA THR A 457 29.86 -23.90 -0.58
C THR A 457 29.62 -23.65 -2.07
N HIS A 458 28.39 -23.87 -2.53
CA HIS A 458 27.99 -23.60 -3.91
C HIS A 458 27.98 -22.10 -4.20
N VAL A 459 27.39 -21.29 -3.32
CA VAL A 459 27.33 -19.83 -3.47
C VAL A 459 28.73 -19.21 -3.48
N LYS A 460 29.64 -19.65 -2.59
CA LYS A 460 31.06 -19.23 -2.62
C LYS A 460 31.76 -19.54 -3.94
N CYS A 461 31.40 -20.64 -4.58
CA CYS A 461 31.99 -21.07 -5.85
C CYS A 461 31.42 -20.33 -7.07
N LYS A 462 30.11 -20.08 -7.10
CA LYS A 462 29.39 -19.63 -8.32
C LYS A 462 28.80 -18.23 -8.23
N HIS A 463 28.51 -17.75 -7.03
CA HIS A 463 27.70 -16.55 -6.77
C HIS A 463 28.31 -15.68 -5.67
N TRP A 464 29.64 -15.65 -5.56
CA TRP A 464 30.36 -14.83 -4.59
C TRP A 464 31.02 -13.65 -5.29
N VAL A 465 30.87 -12.45 -4.72
CA VAL A 465 31.59 -11.27 -5.20
C VAL A 465 33.03 -11.35 -4.71
N LYS A 466 33.98 -11.21 -5.63
CA LYS A 466 35.39 -11.01 -5.28
C LYS A 466 35.65 -9.51 -5.21
N LEU A 467 35.79 -9.00 -3.98
CA LEU A 467 36.24 -7.65 -3.73
C LEU A 467 37.78 -7.69 -3.67
N HIS A 468 38.43 -6.83 -4.45
CA HIS A 468 39.88 -6.75 -4.59
C HIS A 468 40.47 -5.63 -3.74
#